data_AF-M5EDD9-F1
#
_entry.id   AF-M5EDD9-F1
#
_cell.length_a   1.000
_cell.length_b   1.000
_cell.length_c   1.000
_cell.angle_alpha   90.00
_cell.angle_beta   90.00
_cell.angle_gamma   90.00
#
_symmetry.space_group_name_H-M   'P 1'
#
loop_
_entity.id
_entity.type
_entity.pdbx_description
1 polymer ?
#
loop_
_entity_poly.entity_id
_entity_poly.type
_entity_poly.pdbx_seq_one_letter_code
_entity_poly.pdbx_strand_id
1 'polypeptide(L)'
;LIIAAGTGEFEAGISKDGQTREHALLAYTLGVKQLIVAINKMDTAKWSEDRYKEIIKETSNFIKKVGFNPKSVPFVPISGF
;
A
#
# COMPACT_ATOMS: atom_id res chain seq x y z
N LEU A 1 -0.42 -3.34 6.38
CA LEU A 1 -0.17 -3.70 4.96
C LEU A 1 1.19 -3.16 4.57
N ILE A 2 2.08 -3.98 4.02
CA ILE A 2 3.39 -3.53 3.56
C ILE A 2 3.37 -3.44 2.04
N ILE A 3 3.88 -2.34 1.48
CA ILE A 3 3.95 -2.09 0.04
C ILE A 3 5.39 -1.75 -0.31
N ALA A 4 5.93 -2.33 -1.38
CA ALA A 4 7.26 -1.98 -1.87
C ALA A 4 7.22 -0.69 -2.68
N ALA A 5 8.20 0.21 -2.47
CA ALA A 5 8.34 1.45 -3.24
C ALA A 5 8.99 1.27 -4.62
N GLY A 6 9.72 0.16 -4.81
CA GLY A 6 10.44 -0.14 -6.04
C GLY A 6 9.53 -0.21 -7.26
N THR A 7 10.00 0.35 -8.38
CA THR A 7 9.33 0.24 -9.68
C THR A 7 9.31 -1.21 -10.13
N GLY A 8 8.16 -1.71 -10.57
CA GLY A 8 7.89 -3.11 -10.90
C GLY A 8 7.33 -3.90 -9.72
N GLU A 9 7.96 -3.82 -8.54
CA GLU A 9 7.50 -4.51 -7.33
C GLU A 9 6.16 -3.96 -6.84
N PHE A 10 6.01 -2.63 -6.87
CA PHE A 10 4.77 -1.96 -6.51
C PHE A 10 3.62 -2.43 -7.40
N GLU A 11 3.80 -2.35 -8.72
CA GLU A 11 2.80 -2.64 -9.74
C GLU A 11 2.38 -4.12 -9.70
N ALA A 12 3.34 -5.03 -9.48
CA ALA A 12 3.05 -6.45 -9.29
C ALA A 12 2.18 -6.69 -8.04
N GLY A 13 2.50 -6.02 -6.92
CA GLY A 13 1.78 -6.15 -5.66
C GLY A 13 0.33 -5.65 -5.72
N ILE A 14 0.07 -4.55 -6.43
CA ILE A 14 -1.28 -3.97 -6.56
C ILE A 14 -2.07 -4.49 -7.77
N SER A 15 -1.48 -5.39 -8.56
CA SER A 15 -2.15 -6.02 -9.70
C SER A 15 -3.42 -6.78 -9.27
N LYS A 16 -4.28 -7.12 -10.24
CA LYS A 16 -5.56 -7.79 -9.93
C LYS A 16 -5.36 -9.12 -9.21
N ASP A 17 -4.29 -9.83 -9.55
CA ASP A 17 -3.86 -11.11 -9.00
C ASP A 17 -2.74 -10.94 -7.94
N GLY A 18 -2.50 -9.70 -7.51
CA GLY A 18 -1.47 -9.36 -6.56
C GLY A 18 -1.83 -9.79 -5.14
N GLN A 19 -0.86 -10.36 -4.44
CA GLN A 19 -1.03 -10.85 -3.06
C GLN A 19 -1.40 -9.74 -2.06
N THR A 20 -0.90 -8.52 -2.24
CA THR A 20 -1.26 -7.36 -1.39
C THR A 20 -2.76 -7.08 -1.44
N ARG A 21 -3.38 -7.32 -2.60
CA ARG A 21 -4.81 -7.09 -2.82
C ARG A 21 -5.67 -8.14 -2.13
N GLU A 22 -5.30 -9.41 -2.27
CA GLU A 22 -5.99 -10.53 -1.63
C GLU A 22 -5.94 -10.42 -0.10
N HIS A 23 -4.76 -10.14 0.47
CA HIS A 23 -4.62 -9.99 1.92
C HIS A 23 -5.45 -8.84 2.50
N ALA A 24 -5.50 -7.69 1.81
CA ALA A 24 -6.32 -6.56 2.25
C ALA A 24 -7.82 -6.89 2.21
N LEU A 25 -8.27 -7.60 1.18
CA LEU A 25 -9.66 -8.05 1.07
C LEU A 25 -10.02 -9.02 2.19
N LEU A 26 -9.18 -10.05 2.41
CA LEU A 26 -9.39 -11.04 3.46
C LEU A 26 -9.44 -10.39 4.85
N ALA A 27 -8.50 -9.48 5.15
CA ALA A 27 -8.49 -8.75 6.42
C ALA A 27 -9.80 -7.98 6.65
N TYR A 28 -10.31 -7.30 5.61
CA TYR A 28 -11.58 -6.58 5.71
C TYR A 28 -12.77 -7.52 5.93
N THR A 29 -12.84 -8.63 5.21
CA THR A 29 -13.92 -9.63 5.37
C THR A 29 -13.91 -10.30 6.75
N LEU A 30 -12.74 -10.42 7.38
CA LEU A 30 -12.58 -10.95 8.73
C LEU A 30 -12.88 -9.92 9.83
N GLY A 31 -13.29 -8.70 9.46
CA GLY A 31 -13.72 -7.67 10.41
C GLY A 31 -12.61 -6.72 10.88
N VAL A 32 -11.41 -6.75 10.27
CA VAL A 32 -10.35 -5.77 10.57
C VAL A 32 -10.75 -4.41 9.97
N LYS A 33 -11.05 -3.44 10.83
CA LYS A 33 -11.49 -2.09 10.43
C LYS A 33 -10.38 -1.03 10.46
N GLN A 34 -9.30 -1.30 11.18
CA GLN A 34 -8.15 -0.40 11.28
C GLN A 34 -7.01 -0.95 10.42
N LEU A 35 -6.42 -0.08 9.60
CA LEU A 35 -5.35 -0.45 8.69
C LEU A 35 -4.27 0.63 8.72
N ILE A 36 -3.01 0.21 8.76
CA ILE A 36 -1.85 1.05 8.53
C ILE A 36 -1.13 0.51 7.29
N VAL A 37 -0.73 1.41 6.39
CA VAL A 37 0.06 1.08 5.20
C VAL A 37 1.48 1.56 5.42
N ALA A 38 2.45 0.64 5.41
CA ALA A 38 3.86 1.00 5.42
C ALA A 38 4.44 0.82 4.01
N ILE A 39 5.07 1.87 3.50
CA ILE A 39 5.72 1.89 2.18
C ILE A 39 7.20 1.64 2.41
N ASN A 40 7.65 0.42 2.15
CA ASN A 40 8.99 -0.08 2.43
C ASN A 40 9.92 0.05 1.21
N LYS A 41 11.24 -0.08 1.45
CA LYS A 41 12.30 0.08 0.45
C LYS A 41 12.37 1.49 -0.17
N MET A 42 12.01 2.53 0.60
CA MET A 42 12.03 3.92 0.10
C MET A 42 13.43 4.40 -0.31
N ASP A 43 14.49 3.78 0.20
CA ASP A 43 15.87 3.95 -0.24
C ASP A 43 16.06 3.62 -1.73
N THR A 44 15.43 2.56 -2.24
CA THR A 44 15.47 2.17 -3.67
C THR A 44 14.81 3.21 -4.58
N ALA A 45 13.82 3.93 -4.05
CA ALA A 45 13.15 5.05 -4.70
C ALA A 45 13.86 6.40 -4.44
N LYS A 46 15.07 6.38 -3.84
CA LYS A 46 15.84 7.57 -3.44
C LYS A 46 15.05 8.55 -2.59
N TRP A 47 14.13 8.04 -1.77
CA TRP A 47 13.21 8.84 -0.97
C TRP A 47 12.41 9.87 -1.79
N SER A 48 12.12 9.55 -3.06
CA SER A 48 11.36 10.42 -3.96
C SER A 48 9.94 10.66 -3.43
N GLU A 49 9.63 11.93 -3.15
CA GLU A 49 8.30 12.34 -2.70
C GLU A 49 7.25 12.10 -3.79
N ASP A 50 7.61 12.27 -5.06
CA ASP A 50 6.72 12.03 -6.20
C ASP A 50 6.31 10.55 -6.27
N ARG A 51 7.28 9.64 -6.12
CA ARG A 51 6.99 8.19 -6.08
C ARG A 51 6.14 7.83 -4.86
N TYR A 52 6.44 8.41 -3.70
CA TYR A 52 5.64 8.21 -2.49
C TYR A 52 4.18 8.67 -2.68
N LYS A 53 3.96 9.86 -3.25
CA LYS A 53 2.63 10.39 -3.54
C LYS A 53 1.87 9.55 -4.56
N GLU A 54 2.55 9.06 -5.60
CA GLU A 54 1.98 8.13 -6.57
C GLU A 54 1.48 6.85 -5.88
N ILE A 55 2.32 6.22 -5.06
CA ILE A 55 1.98 5.00 -4.32
C ILE A 55 0.80 5.24 -3.38
N ILE A 56 0.78 6.36 -2.65
CA ILE A 56 -0.36 6.71 -1.77
C ILE A 56 -1.64 6.82 -2.59
N LYS A 57 -1.61 7.52 -3.73
CA LYS A 57 -2.79 7.75 -4.56
C LYS A 57 -3.38 6.43 -5.05
N GLU A 58 -2.55 5.57 -5.62
CA GLU A 58 -2.96 4.26 -6.14
C GLU A 58 -3.42 3.33 -5.01
N THR A 59 -2.68 3.27 -3.92
CA THR A 59 -3.05 2.45 -2.75
C THR A 59 -4.35 2.94 -2.11
N SER A 60 -4.57 4.25 -2.03
CA SER A 60 -5.80 4.85 -1.50
C SER A 60 -7.01 4.47 -2.35
N ASN A 61 -6.87 4.51 -3.67
CA ASN A 61 -7.91 4.05 -4.60
C ASN A 61 -8.19 2.55 -4.41
N PHE A 62 -7.14 1.76 -4.21
CA PHE A 62 -7.23 0.33 -3.99
C PHE A 62 -7.98 -0.02 -2.69
N ILE A 63 -7.53 0.49 -1.53
CA ILE A 63 -8.15 0.17 -0.24
C ILE A 63 -9.58 0.70 -0.14
N LYS A 64 -9.91 1.80 -0.85
CA LYS A 64 -11.28 2.30 -0.98
C LYS A 64 -12.20 1.30 -1.69
N LYS A 65 -11.70 0.62 -2.73
CA LYS A 65 -12.46 -0.44 -3.43
C LYS A 65 -12.66 -1.67 -2.56
N VAL A 66 -11.72 -1.96 -1.67
CA VAL A 66 -11.84 -3.06 -0.69
C VAL A 66 -12.89 -2.74 0.37
N GLY A 67 -13.02 -1.48 0.78
CA GLY A 67 -14.01 -1.02 1.76
C GLY A 67 -13.44 -0.18 2.90
N PHE A 68 -12.11 -0.04 2.98
CA PHE A 68 -11.48 0.84 3.97
C PHE A 68 -11.68 2.32 3.63
N ASN A 69 -11.75 3.17 4.65
CA ASN A 69 -11.74 4.62 4.47
C ASN A 69 -10.29 5.13 4.36
N PRO A 70 -9.84 5.65 3.20
CA PRO A 70 -8.45 6.11 3.05
C PRO A 70 -8.07 7.25 3.99
N LYS A 71 -9.04 8.08 4.42
CA LYS A 71 -8.78 9.20 5.34
C LYS A 71 -8.37 8.75 6.75
N SER A 72 -8.73 7.52 7.13
CA SER A 72 -8.40 6.94 8.43
C SER A 72 -7.21 5.98 8.37
N VAL A 73 -6.56 5.83 7.21
CA VAL A 73 -5.44 4.92 7.01
C VAL A 73 -4.15 5.73 6.91
N PRO A 74 -3.26 5.66 7.91
CA PRO A 74 -1.95 6.29 7.84
C PRO A 74 -1.07 5.59 6.81
N PHE A 75 -0.33 6.40 6.05
CA PHE A 75 0.74 5.95 5.16
C PHE A 75 2.08 6.34 5.79
N VAL A 76 2.94 5.36 6.02
CA VAL A 76 4.23 5.56 6.68
C VAL A 76 5.36 5.13 5.74
N PRO A 77 6.20 6.06 5.25
CA PRO A 77 7.38 5.69 4.49
C PRO A 77 8.41 5.11 5.45
N ILE A 78 8.91 3.93 5.15
CA ILE A 78 9.95 3.24 5.92
C ILE A 78 11.03 2.72 4.98
N SER A 79 12.21 2.49 5.55
CA SER A 79 13.16 1.54 4.97
C SER A 79 13.60 0.60 6.07
N GLY A 80 13.38 -0.70 5.84
CA GLY A 80 13.74 -1.74 6.79
C GLY A 80 15.18 -2.26 6.64
N PHE A 81 15.92 -1.79 5.64
CA PHE A 81 17.30 -2.19 5.36
C PHE A 81 18.24 -0.98 5.44
#